data_AF-A0A2G9Y7X4-F1
#
_entry.id   AF-A0A2G9Y7X4-F1
#
_cell.length_a   1.000
_cell.length_b   1.000
_cell.length_c   1.000
_cell.angle_alpha   90.00
_cell.angle_beta   90.00
_cell.angle_gamma   90.00
#
_symmetry.space_group_name_H-M   'P 1'
#
loop_
_entity.id
_entity.type
_entity.pdbx_description
1 polymer ?
#
loop_
_entity_poly.entity_id
_entity_poly.type
_entity_poly.pdbx_seq_one_letter_code
_entity_poly.pdbx_strand_id
1 'polypeptide(L)'
;MTKFLESKDREIRKEAFEKMLDKRLSLKKDIDDIFTSMTKLRNESAINAGFNNYTELRFKELERFDYTPKECYDFHTSILDVCTPIFGKIIDEKKRKLGVNKMMPYDMNATMPDDDQLKPFENTAELIEKSREVFSRIDKRFVDVFDRVNKANHLDLDSRKGKAPGGYNYPLYKSGLP
;
A
#
# COMPACT_ATOMS: atom_id res chain seq x y z
N MET A 1 4.18 -6.16 -12.93
CA MET A 1 5.36 -6.25 -12.03
C MET A 1 5.08 -7.19 -10.87
N THR A 2 4.03 -6.96 -10.07
CA THR A 2 3.66 -7.83 -8.93
C THR A 2 3.56 -9.31 -9.30
N LYS A 3 2.93 -9.64 -10.44
CA LYS A 3 2.83 -11.03 -10.95
C LYS A 3 4.16 -11.78 -11.03
N PHE A 4 5.28 -11.10 -11.35
CA PHE A 4 6.59 -11.76 -11.42
C PHE A 4 7.18 -12.04 -10.03
N LEU A 5 6.92 -11.15 -9.06
CA LEU A 5 7.30 -11.37 -7.65
C LEU A 5 6.45 -12.45 -6.96
N GLU A 6 5.30 -12.79 -7.54
CA GLU A 6 4.40 -13.85 -7.06
C GLU A 6 4.68 -15.20 -7.74
N SER A 7 5.54 -15.24 -8.77
CA SER A 7 5.84 -16.46 -9.52
C SER A 7 6.20 -17.64 -8.62
N LYS A 8 5.74 -18.85 -8.96
CA LYS A 8 6.19 -20.10 -8.30
C LYS A 8 7.68 -20.36 -8.56
N ASP A 9 8.21 -19.89 -9.70
CA ASP A 9 9.63 -19.94 -10.02
C ASP A 9 10.42 -18.86 -9.26
N ARG A 10 11.37 -19.29 -8.43
CA ARG A 10 12.19 -18.43 -7.60
C ARG A 10 13.15 -17.55 -8.39
N GLU A 11 13.70 -18.03 -9.50
CA GLU A 11 14.63 -17.23 -10.30
C GLU A 11 13.90 -16.08 -10.99
N ILE A 12 12.66 -16.31 -11.47
CA ILE A 12 11.80 -15.24 -11.99
C ILE A 12 11.56 -14.16 -10.92
N ARG A 13 11.26 -14.55 -9.68
CA ARG A 13 11.05 -13.60 -8.59
C ARG A 13 12.31 -12.79 -8.29
N LYS A 14 13.46 -13.46 -8.23
CA LYS A 14 14.76 -12.85 -7.96
C LYS A 14 15.13 -11.84 -9.05
N GLU A 15 15.06 -12.24 -10.32
CA GLU A 15 15.36 -11.36 -11.46
C GLU A 15 14.44 -10.13 -11.47
N ALA A 16 13.14 -10.32 -11.22
CA ALA A 16 12.19 -9.23 -11.14
C ALA A 16 12.52 -8.25 -9.99
N PHE A 17 12.87 -8.78 -8.81
CA PHE A 17 13.25 -7.98 -7.66
C PHE A 17 14.54 -7.20 -7.90
N GLU A 18 15.58 -7.83 -8.45
CA GLU A 18 16.86 -7.20 -8.76
C GLU A 18 16.67 -6.06 -9.78
N LYS A 19 15.95 -6.29 -10.88
CA LYS A 19 15.64 -5.23 -11.86
C LYS A 19 14.88 -4.05 -11.25
N MET A 20 13.94 -4.34 -10.34
CA MET A 20 13.22 -3.29 -9.62
C MET A 20 14.13 -2.49 -8.71
N LEU A 21 15.04 -3.16 -8.00
CA LEU A 21 16.00 -2.53 -7.11
C LEU A 21 16.99 -1.68 -7.91
N ASP A 22 17.57 -2.22 -8.98
CA ASP A 22 18.52 -1.52 -9.86
C ASP A 22 17.90 -0.24 -10.43
N LYS A 23 16.64 -0.30 -10.88
CA LYS A 23 15.96 0.88 -11.39
C LYS A 23 15.70 1.94 -10.31
N ARG A 24 15.41 1.52 -9.07
CA ARG A 24 15.26 2.47 -7.94
C ARG A 24 16.62 3.07 -7.55
N LEU A 25 17.65 2.24 -7.49
CA LEU A 25 19.01 2.66 -7.14
C LEU A 25 19.62 3.59 -8.20
N SER A 26 19.29 3.42 -9.48
CA SER A 26 19.72 4.35 -10.54
C SER A 26 19.18 5.77 -10.33
N LEU A 27 18.11 5.93 -9.54
CA LEU A 27 17.48 7.21 -9.19
C LEU A 27 17.79 7.64 -7.76
N LYS A 28 18.70 6.93 -7.07
CA LYS A 28 18.99 7.14 -5.64
C LYS A 28 19.29 8.60 -5.33
N LYS A 29 20.20 9.21 -6.10
CA LYS A 29 20.62 10.60 -5.86
C LYS A 29 19.43 11.56 -5.93
N ASP A 30 18.62 11.48 -6.98
CA ASP A 30 17.47 12.38 -7.15
C ASP A 30 16.42 12.20 -6.04
N ILE A 31 16.16 10.95 -5.65
CA ILE A 31 15.23 10.64 -4.54
C ILE A 31 15.79 11.18 -3.21
N ASP A 32 17.07 10.98 -2.94
CA ASP A 32 17.73 11.45 -1.72
C ASP A 32 17.74 12.98 -1.65
N ASP A 33 18.02 13.66 -2.77
CA ASP A 33 18.02 15.13 -2.87
C ASP A 33 16.62 15.70 -2.62
N ILE A 34 15.58 15.10 -3.23
CA ILE A 34 14.19 15.48 -3.00
C ILE A 34 13.82 15.28 -1.52
N PHE A 35 14.13 14.11 -0.95
CA PHE A 35 13.78 13.80 0.43
C PHE A 35 14.49 14.75 1.41
N THR A 36 15.77 15.04 1.18
CA THR A 36 16.56 15.99 1.99
C THR A 36 16.01 17.42 1.89
N SER A 37 15.63 17.87 0.69
CA SER A 37 14.98 19.17 0.52
C SER A 37 13.65 19.22 1.28
N MET A 38 12.84 18.17 1.18
CA MET A 38 11.56 18.07 1.87
C MET A 38 11.72 18.12 3.39
N THR A 39 12.70 17.42 3.98
CA THR A 39 12.91 17.46 5.44
C THR A 39 13.33 18.84 5.92
N LYS A 40 14.21 19.52 5.18
CA LYS A 40 14.63 20.91 5.49
C LYS A 40 13.43 21.86 5.45
N LEU A 41 12.68 21.88 4.34
CA LEU A 41 11.55 22.78 4.14
C LEU A 41 10.43 22.54 5.17
N ARG A 42 10.18 21.28 5.51
CA ARG A 42 9.20 20.90 6.54
C ARG A 42 9.60 21.40 7.93
N ASN A 43 10.88 21.25 8.30
CA ASN A 43 11.37 21.75 9.57
C ASN A 43 11.33 23.28 9.64
N GLU A 44 11.72 23.96 8.56
CA GLU A 44 11.62 25.42 8.43
C GLU A 44 10.17 25.90 8.55
N SER A 45 9.23 25.22 7.89
CA SER A 45 7.79 25.52 8.00
C SER A 45 7.28 25.40 9.44
N ALA A 46 7.75 24.38 10.18
CA ALA A 46 7.38 24.18 11.58
C ALA A 46 7.90 25.30 12.49
N ILE A 47 9.19 25.66 12.34
CA ILE A 47 9.81 26.74 13.12
C ILE A 47 9.10 28.07 12.83
N ASN A 48 8.84 28.37 11.55
CA ASN A 48 8.16 29.61 11.14
C ASN A 48 6.72 29.69 11.69
N ALA A 49 6.07 28.55 11.89
CA ALA A 49 4.74 28.44 12.50
C ALA A 49 4.78 28.38 14.05
N GLY A 50 5.94 28.51 14.68
CA GLY A 50 6.10 28.52 16.14
C GLY A 50 6.18 27.14 16.81
N PHE A 51 6.43 26.07 16.05
CA PHE A 51 6.61 24.71 16.57
C PHE A 51 8.09 24.35 16.71
N ASN A 52 8.42 23.40 17.59
CA ASN A 52 9.81 22.97 17.81
C ASN A 52 10.37 22.14 16.65
N ASN A 53 9.49 21.39 15.97
CA ASN A 53 9.85 20.49 14.87
C ASN A 53 8.60 20.14 14.03
N TYR A 54 8.83 19.52 12.87
CA TYR A 54 7.74 19.15 11.96
C TYR A 54 6.77 18.11 12.50
N THR A 55 7.18 17.26 13.46
CA THR A 55 6.28 16.27 14.06
C THR A 55 5.15 16.94 14.83
N GLU A 56 5.47 17.98 15.62
CA GLU A 56 4.46 18.75 16.36
C GLU A 56 3.48 19.46 15.41
N LEU A 57 4.01 20.17 14.40
CA LEU A 57 3.18 20.81 13.37
C LEU A 57 2.27 19.78 12.69
N ARG A 58 2.82 18.65 12.26
CA ARG A 58 2.07 17.64 11.52
C ARG A 58 1.00 16.96 12.36
N PHE A 59 1.20 16.80 13.67
CA PHE A 59 0.16 16.31 14.57
C PHE A 59 -1.03 17.27 14.63
N LYS A 60 -0.77 18.58 14.66
CA LYS A 60 -1.83 19.60 14.60
C LYS A 60 -2.54 19.63 13.25
N GLU A 61 -1.80 19.59 12.14
CA GLU A 61 -2.39 19.54 10.78
C GLU A 61 -3.25 18.30 10.53
N LEU A 62 -2.94 17.19 11.21
CA LEU A 62 -3.71 15.94 11.13
C LEU A 62 -4.82 15.86 12.17
N GLU A 63 -5.06 16.94 12.92
CA GLU A 63 -6.11 17.02 13.94
C GLU A 63 -6.03 15.91 14.99
N ARG A 64 -4.80 15.51 15.35
CA ARG A 64 -4.54 14.48 16.37
C ARG A 64 -4.55 15.12 17.75
N PHE A 65 -5.70 15.06 18.42
CA PHE A 65 -5.92 15.69 19.73
C PHE A 65 -6.08 14.68 20.87
N ASP A 66 -6.28 13.41 20.54
CA ASP A 66 -6.58 12.30 21.44
C ASP A 66 -5.37 11.40 21.73
N TYR A 67 -4.22 11.63 21.07
CA TYR A 67 -2.95 10.98 21.34
C TYR A 67 -1.74 11.83 20.95
N THR A 68 -0.58 11.50 21.51
CA THR A 68 0.69 12.20 21.28
C THR A 68 1.73 11.28 20.61
N PRO A 69 2.89 11.80 20.21
CA PRO A 69 3.99 10.97 19.74
C PRO A 69 4.41 9.87 20.73
N LYS A 70 4.24 10.08 22.04
CA LYS A 70 4.58 9.07 23.05
C LYS A 70 3.73 7.81 22.88
N GLU A 71 2.41 7.95 22.75
CA GLU A 71 1.51 6.80 22.54
C GLU A 71 1.84 6.06 21.24
N CYS A 72 2.29 6.76 20.19
CA CYS A 72 2.79 6.10 18.98
C CYS A 72 3.99 5.20 19.27
N TYR A 73 4.96 5.67 20.08
CA TYR A 73 6.14 4.87 20.43
C TYR A 73 5.78 3.68 21.32
N ASP A 74 4.91 3.87 22.32
CA ASP A 74 4.43 2.78 23.17
C ASP A 74 3.68 1.72 22.33
N PHE A 75 2.89 2.15 21.35
CA PHE A 75 2.23 1.27 20.39
C PHE A 75 3.24 0.53 19.50
N HIS A 76 4.28 1.20 18.99
CA HIS A 76 5.32 0.54 18.21
C HIS A 76 6.04 -0.56 19.01
N THR A 77 6.33 -0.31 20.29
CA THR A 77 6.88 -1.34 21.19
C THR A 77 5.92 -2.52 21.34
N SER A 78 4.62 -2.26 21.51
CA SER A 78 3.61 -3.32 21.59
C SER A 78 3.56 -4.17 20.31
N ILE A 79 3.67 -3.54 19.14
CA ILE A 79 3.75 -4.24 17.84
C ILE A 79 5.04 -5.07 17.74
N LEU A 80 6.17 -4.53 18.22
CA LEU A 80 7.44 -5.24 18.25
C LEU A 80 7.34 -6.49 19.13
N ASP A 81 6.77 -6.38 20.32
CA ASP A 81 6.73 -7.46 21.31
C ASP A 81 5.70 -8.55 20.94
N VAL A 82 4.57 -8.16 20.35
CA VAL A 82 3.44 -9.08 20.10
C VAL A 82 3.35 -9.51 18.64
N CYS A 83 3.35 -8.57 17.70
CA CYS A 83 3.08 -8.89 16.30
C CYS A 83 4.30 -9.44 15.57
N THR A 84 5.51 -8.92 15.86
CA THR A 84 6.74 -9.33 15.17
C THR A 84 7.07 -10.82 15.38
N PRO A 85 6.94 -11.40 16.59
CA PRO A 85 7.13 -12.84 16.79
C PRO A 85 6.11 -13.70 16.03
N ILE A 86 4.86 -13.26 15.95
CA ILE A 86 3.81 -13.96 15.18
C ILE A 86 4.15 -13.93 13.70
N PHE A 87 4.54 -12.77 13.17
CA PHE A 87 4.98 -12.63 11.79
C PHE A 87 6.21 -13.50 11.49
N GLY A 88 7.16 -13.58 12.43
CA GLY A 88 8.29 -14.51 12.34
C GLY A 88 7.86 -15.95 12.14
N LYS A 89 6.90 -16.45 12.92
CA LYS A 89 6.34 -17.81 12.77
C LYS A 89 5.70 -18.03 11.40
N ILE A 90 4.98 -17.03 10.87
CA ILE A 90 4.37 -17.08 9.53
C ILE A 90 5.46 -17.19 8.45
N ILE A 91 6.54 -16.40 8.58
CA ILE A 91 7.66 -16.44 7.65
C ILE A 91 8.43 -17.77 7.73
N ASP A 92 8.62 -18.34 8.92
CA ASP A 92 9.25 -19.65 9.10
C ASP A 92 8.41 -20.79 8.48
N GLU A 93 7.09 -20.75 8.65
CA GLU A 93 6.19 -21.67 7.97
C GLU A 93 6.27 -21.51 6.45
N LYS A 94 6.23 -20.26 5.96
CA LYS A 94 6.36 -19.98 4.53
C LYS A 94 7.69 -20.50 3.97
N LYS A 95 8.80 -20.24 4.66
CA LYS A 95 10.14 -20.74 4.32
C LYS A 95 10.15 -22.26 4.20
N ARG A 96 9.59 -22.98 5.19
CA ARG A 96 9.52 -24.45 5.19
C ARG A 96 8.68 -24.98 4.03
N LYS A 97 7.51 -24.39 3.77
CA LYS A 97 6.64 -24.79 2.65
C LYS A 97 7.28 -24.50 1.28
N LEU A 98 8.02 -23.39 1.15
CA LEU A 98 8.76 -23.06 -0.07
C LEU A 98 10.03 -23.90 -0.26
N GLY A 99 10.48 -24.63 0.76
CA GLY A 99 11.69 -25.45 0.71
C GLY A 99 12.99 -24.65 0.55
N VAL A 100 13.04 -23.40 1.02
CA VAL A 100 14.22 -22.52 0.87
C VAL A 100 15.06 -22.46 2.15
N ASN A 101 16.38 -22.48 2.01
CA ASN A 101 17.32 -22.45 3.15
C ASN A 101 17.29 -21.11 3.90
N LYS A 102 17.08 -20.00 3.18
CA LYS A 102 16.98 -18.65 3.71
C LYS A 102 15.90 -17.90 2.96
N MET A 103 15.03 -17.23 3.72
CA MET A 103 14.02 -16.33 3.17
C MET A 103 14.70 -15.06 2.68
N MET A 104 14.54 -14.74 1.40
CA MET A 104 15.05 -13.52 0.80
C MET A 104 13.90 -12.54 0.54
N PRO A 105 14.15 -11.24 0.34
CA PRO A 105 13.09 -10.26 0.07
C PRO A 105 12.18 -10.64 -1.10
N TYR A 106 12.72 -11.29 -2.13
CA TYR A 106 11.98 -11.79 -3.29
C TYR A 106 11.19 -13.09 -3.04
N ASP A 107 11.29 -13.70 -1.85
CA ASP A 107 10.46 -14.84 -1.47
C ASP A 107 9.18 -14.40 -0.72
N MET A 108 9.12 -13.15 -0.25
CA MET A 108 8.03 -12.66 0.61
C MET A 108 6.65 -12.75 -0.07
N ASN A 109 6.59 -12.46 -1.37
CA ASN A 109 5.36 -12.47 -2.16
C ASN A 109 5.16 -13.77 -2.95
N ALA A 110 6.03 -14.77 -2.79
CA ALA A 110 5.91 -16.01 -3.55
C ALA A 110 4.54 -16.68 -3.34
N THR A 111 3.92 -17.12 -4.44
CA THR A 111 2.76 -18.01 -4.39
C THR A 111 3.19 -19.33 -3.77
N MET A 112 2.40 -19.84 -2.82
CA MET A 112 2.73 -21.11 -2.17
C MET A 112 2.57 -22.28 -3.14
N PRO A 113 3.30 -23.40 -2.96
CA PRO A 113 3.17 -24.55 -3.86
C PRO A 113 1.74 -25.10 -3.92
N ASP A 114 1.07 -25.09 -2.77
CA ASP A 114 -0.31 -25.53 -2.52
C ASP A 114 -1.39 -24.46 -2.81
N ASP A 115 -0.99 -23.29 -3.30
CA ASP A 115 -1.91 -22.18 -3.59
C ASP A 115 -2.15 -22.02 -5.10
N ASP A 116 -3.41 -21.90 -5.45
CA ASP A 116 -3.88 -21.59 -6.79
C ASP A 116 -4.27 -20.11 -6.84
N GLN A 117 -3.46 -19.32 -7.56
CA GLN A 117 -3.67 -17.88 -7.64
C GLN A 117 -5.08 -17.57 -8.14
N LEU A 118 -5.89 -16.97 -7.26
CA LEU A 118 -7.24 -16.54 -7.63
C LEU A 118 -7.17 -15.45 -8.69
N LYS A 119 -7.87 -15.67 -9.80
CA LYS A 119 -8.10 -14.67 -10.83
C LYS A 119 -9.61 -14.34 -10.88
N PRO A 120 -10.09 -13.46 -9.99
CA PRO A 120 -11.52 -13.25 -9.80
C PRO A 120 -12.21 -12.52 -10.96
N PHE A 121 -11.45 -11.87 -11.85
CA PHE A 121 -11.96 -11.16 -13.03
C PHE A 121 -10.90 -11.06 -14.12
N GLU A 122 -11.34 -10.91 -15.36
CA GLU A 122 -10.50 -10.76 -16.56
C GLU A 122 -10.25 -9.29 -16.93
N ASN A 123 -11.22 -8.41 -16.67
CA ASN A 123 -11.16 -7.01 -17.04
C ASN A 123 -11.94 -6.10 -16.07
N THR A 124 -11.80 -4.79 -16.24
CA THR A 124 -12.44 -3.78 -15.37
C THR A 124 -13.97 -3.82 -15.42
N ALA A 125 -14.57 -4.14 -16.56
CA ALA A 125 -16.03 -4.25 -16.65
C ALA A 125 -16.55 -5.43 -15.80
N GLU A 126 -15.87 -6.57 -15.85
CA GLU A 126 -16.20 -7.72 -15.00
C GLU A 126 -15.96 -7.43 -13.51
N LEU A 127 -14.88 -6.72 -13.16
CA LEU A 127 -14.63 -6.26 -11.80
C LEU A 127 -15.77 -5.37 -11.28
N ILE A 128 -16.25 -4.43 -12.10
CA ILE A 128 -17.35 -3.53 -11.75
C ILE A 128 -18.63 -4.33 -11.50
N GLU A 129 -18.98 -5.25 -12.41
CA GLU A 129 -20.22 -6.04 -12.27
C GLU A 129 -20.17 -6.97 -11.06
N LYS A 130 -19.05 -7.68 -10.84
CA LYS A 130 -18.89 -8.53 -9.66
C LYS A 130 -18.90 -7.74 -8.35
N SER A 131 -18.30 -6.54 -8.34
CA SER A 131 -18.35 -5.65 -7.17
C SER A 131 -19.79 -5.20 -6.89
N ARG A 132 -20.53 -4.87 -7.94
CA ARG A 132 -21.96 -4.51 -7.87
C ARG A 132 -22.79 -5.64 -7.27
N GLU A 133 -22.58 -6.88 -7.72
CA GLU A 133 -23.23 -8.07 -7.19
C GLU A 133 -22.93 -8.25 -5.69
N VAL A 134 -21.67 -8.15 -5.29
CA VAL A 134 -21.26 -8.23 -3.87
C VAL A 134 -21.94 -7.14 -3.04
N PHE A 135 -21.91 -5.88 -3.49
CA PHE A 135 -22.55 -4.80 -2.75
C PHE A 135 -24.07 -4.99 -2.62
N SER A 136 -24.73 -5.51 -3.65
CA SER A 136 -26.18 -5.78 -3.63
C SER A 136 -26.58 -6.84 -2.59
N ARG A 137 -25.68 -7.78 -2.29
CA ARG A 137 -25.89 -8.84 -1.28
C ARG A 137 -25.63 -8.36 0.14
N ILE A 138 -24.92 -7.25 0.32
CA ILE A 138 -24.60 -6.70 1.63
C ILE A 138 -25.69 -5.71 2.07
N ASP A 139 -25.90 -4.65 1.29
CA ASP A 139 -26.88 -3.60 1.59
C ASP A 139 -27.23 -2.84 0.30
N LYS A 140 -28.53 -2.63 0.06
CA LYS A 140 -29.03 -1.87 -1.09
C LYS A 140 -28.36 -0.49 -1.22
N ARG A 141 -28.04 0.18 -0.11
CA ARG A 141 -27.37 1.48 -0.11
C ARG A 141 -25.99 1.43 -0.77
N PHE A 142 -25.24 0.34 -0.60
CA PHE A 142 -23.90 0.21 -1.19
C PHE A 142 -23.97 0.09 -2.70
N VAL A 143 -24.87 -0.74 -3.23
CA VAL A 143 -25.05 -0.84 -4.68
C VAL A 143 -25.62 0.45 -5.28
N ASP A 144 -26.53 1.14 -4.56
CA ASP A 144 -27.08 2.42 -5.03
C ASP A 144 -25.99 3.51 -5.11
N VAL A 145 -25.08 3.59 -4.14
CA VAL A 145 -23.93 4.52 -4.17
C VAL A 145 -22.94 4.11 -5.26
N PHE A 146 -22.58 2.83 -5.33
CA PHE A 146 -21.66 2.32 -6.34
C PHE A 146 -22.15 2.59 -7.77
N ASP A 147 -23.43 2.35 -8.04
CA ASP A 147 -24.06 2.62 -9.34
C ASP A 147 -24.01 4.11 -9.69
N ARG A 148 -24.17 5.02 -8.71
CA ARG A 148 -24.05 6.47 -8.93
C ARG A 148 -22.62 6.88 -9.29
N VAL A 149 -21.62 6.37 -8.56
CA VAL A 149 -20.19 6.63 -8.81
C VAL A 149 -19.77 6.09 -10.17
N ASN A 150 -20.20 4.87 -10.50
CA ASN A 150 -19.92 4.24 -11.79
C ASN A 150 -20.57 5.01 -12.95
N LYS A 151 -21.86 5.36 -12.84
CA LYS A 151 -22.58 6.18 -13.85
C LYS A 151 -21.97 7.56 -14.05
N ALA A 152 -21.35 8.13 -13.01
CA ALA A 152 -20.65 9.41 -13.08
C ALA A 152 -19.24 9.28 -13.68
N ASN A 153 -18.77 8.08 -14.05
CA ASN A 153 -17.42 7.79 -14.52
C ASN A 153 -16.31 8.20 -13.53
N HIS A 154 -16.57 8.06 -12.22
CA HIS A 154 -15.58 8.37 -11.17
C HIS A 154 -14.65 7.18 -10.85
N LEU A 155 -14.75 6.08 -11.59
CA LEU A 155 -13.92 4.89 -11.42
C LEU A 155 -12.81 4.86 -12.49
N ASP A 156 -11.59 5.19 -12.09
CA ASP A 156 -10.39 4.99 -12.91
C ASP A 156 -9.60 3.78 -12.38
N LEU A 157 -9.99 2.57 -12.78
CA LEU A 157 -9.47 1.31 -12.21
C LEU A 157 -8.36 0.67 -13.05
N ASP A 158 -8.31 0.95 -14.35
CA ASP A 158 -7.34 0.32 -15.24
C ASP A 158 -5.90 0.73 -14.93
N SER A 159 -4.99 -0.24 -15.00
CA SER A 159 -3.56 0.01 -14.98
C SER A 159 -3.08 0.44 -16.36
N ARG A 160 -2.41 1.60 -16.46
CA ARG A 160 -1.83 2.08 -17.73
C ARG A 160 -0.46 2.73 -17.51
N LYS A 161 0.39 2.73 -18.55
CA LYS A 161 1.70 3.38 -18.52
C LYS A 161 1.54 4.86 -18.17
N GLY A 162 2.33 5.34 -17.21
CA GLY A 162 2.28 6.72 -16.74
C GLY A 162 1.21 7.02 -15.68
N LYS A 163 0.33 6.06 -15.34
CA LYS A 163 -0.57 6.20 -14.20
C LYS A 163 0.20 6.06 -12.89
N ALA A 164 -0.11 6.91 -11.93
CA ALA A 164 0.48 6.83 -10.58
C ALA A 164 0.12 5.47 -9.94
N PRO A 165 1.07 4.85 -9.19
CA PRO A 165 0.82 3.57 -8.54
C PRO A 165 -0.08 3.70 -7.31
N GLY A 166 -0.70 2.59 -6.91
CA GLY A 166 -1.56 2.51 -5.72
C GLY A 166 -3.04 2.74 -6.03
N GLY A 167 -3.81 3.04 -4.99
CA GLY A 167 -5.22 3.39 -5.07
C GLY A 167 -5.55 4.42 -4.00
N TYR A 168 -6.47 5.33 -4.31
CA TYR A 168 -6.97 6.33 -3.38
C TYR A 168 -8.45 6.58 -3.66
N ASN A 169 -9.15 7.14 -2.69
CA ASN A 169 -10.45 7.75 -2.87
C ASN A 169 -10.33 9.24 -2.51
N TYR A 170 -11.02 10.10 -3.25
CA TYR A 170 -10.98 11.54 -3.01
C TYR A 170 -12.37 12.15 -3.21
N PRO A 171 -12.92 12.86 -2.21
CA PRO A 171 -14.25 13.43 -2.32
C PRO A 171 -14.27 14.58 -3.34
N LEU A 172 -15.24 14.56 -4.26
CA LEU A 172 -15.51 15.68 -5.16
C LEU A 172 -16.65 16.52 -4.57
N TYR A 173 -16.28 17.48 -3.70
CA TYR A 173 -17.24 18.28 -2.93
C TYR A 173 -18.32 18.97 -3.78
N LYS A 174 -18.01 19.36 -5.01
CA LYS A 174 -18.98 20.00 -5.92
C LYS A 174 -20.05 19.04 -6.43
N SER A 175 -19.69 17.80 -6.73
CA SER A 175 -20.65 16.79 -7.21
C SER A 175 -21.32 16.03 -6.06
N GLY A 176 -20.73 16.07 -4.86
CA GLY A 176 -21.21 15.30 -3.70
C GLY A 176 -21.05 13.79 -3.87
N LEU A 177 -20.27 13.36 -4.86
CA LEU A 177 -19.92 11.97 -5.10
C LEU A 177 -18.44 11.75 -4.74
N PRO A 178 -18.10 10.58 -4.17
CA PRO A 178 -16.72 10.18 -3.96
C PRO A 178 -16.01 9.80 -5.26
#